data_AF-A0A0R1UM22-F1
#
_entry.id   AF-A0A0R1UM22-F1
#
_cell.length_a   1.000
_cell.length_b   1.000
_cell.length_c   1.000
_cell.angle_alpha   90.00
_cell.angle_beta   90.00
_cell.angle_gamma   90.00
#
_symmetry.space_group_name_H-M   'P 1'
#
loop_
_entity.id
_entity.type
_entity.pdbx_description
1 polymer ?
#
loop_
_entity_poly.entity_id
_entity_poly.type
_entity_poly.pdbx_seq_one_letter_code
_entity_poly.pdbx_strand_id
1 'polypeptide(L)'
;MLKMAVGAVSLSLGLVALPQIAQASKTVTTVPTALRGTWYQRESGWTYKYVFNKKSVKMTSTFKGKSMGTIKTKLTKNLKYTTQPKTVLLQKQGHGWYGMSLNNANGITEMKRATYKIKGKKYQSLYLQSMSGASMTPKKMKVGVAFHKNFNHVYTRSVSTKGMLK
;
A
#
# COMPACT_ATOMS: atom_id res chain seq x y z
N MET A 1 -30.01 -24.94 -56.42
CA MET A 1 -30.62 -23.77 -55.74
C MET A 1 -31.38 -24.30 -54.52
N LEU A 2 -30.90 -24.01 -53.29
CA LEU A 2 -31.47 -23.02 -52.34
C LEU A 2 -32.60 -23.66 -51.49
N LYS A 3 -32.66 -23.69 -50.15
CA LYS A 3 -31.83 -23.28 -48.99
C LYS A 3 -32.35 -24.13 -47.80
N MET A 4 -31.50 -24.79 -47.03
CA MET A 4 -31.87 -25.31 -45.70
C MET A 4 -31.75 -24.19 -44.68
N ALA A 5 -32.82 -23.90 -43.93
CA ALA A 5 -32.79 -22.99 -42.80
C ALA A 5 -32.43 -23.79 -41.54
N VAL A 6 -31.20 -23.60 -41.05
CA VAL A 6 -30.76 -24.10 -39.74
C VAL A 6 -31.17 -23.05 -38.70
N GLY A 7 -32.16 -23.39 -37.88
CA GLY A 7 -32.58 -22.58 -36.75
C GLY A 7 -31.52 -22.57 -35.66
N ALA A 8 -30.91 -21.41 -35.41
CA ALA A 8 -29.98 -21.20 -34.30
C ALA A 8 -30.77 -20.98 -33.01
N VAL A 9 -30.66 -21.90 -32.04
CA VAL A 9 -31.12 -21.69 -30.67
C VAL A 9 -30.04 -20.91 -29.92
N SER A 10 -30.30 -19.63 -29.64
CA SER A 10 -29.41 -18.79 -28.85
C SER A 10 -29.59 -19.07 -27.35
N LEU A 11 -28.69 -19.87 -26.78
CA LEU A 11 -28.53 -19.97 -25.32
C LEU A 11 -27.87 -18.69 -24.80
N SER A 12 -28.69 -17.73 -24.37
CA SER A 12 -28.25 -16.58 -23.58
C SER A 12 -27.89 -17.03 -22.17
N LEU A 13 -26.63 -17.41 -21.97
CA LEU A 13 -26.01 -17.48 -20.65
C LEU A 13 -25.95 -16.07 -20.06
N GLY A 14 -27.03 -15.68 -19.38
CA GLY A 14 -27.09 -14.48 -18.55
C GLY A 14 -26.04 -14.56 -17.45
N LEU A 15 -24.84 -14.06 -17.72
CA LEU A 15 -23.88 -13.71 -16.69
C LEU A 15 -24.52 -12.61 -15.85
N VAL A 16 -25.09 -13.01 -14.72
CA VAL A 16 -25.51 -12.13 -13.62
C VAL A 16 -24.28 -11.31 -13.24
N ALA A 17 -24.21 -10.07 -13.75
CA ALA A 17 -23.23 -9.10 -13.34
C ALA A 17 -23.54 -8.72 -11.88
N LEU A 18 -23.00 -9.50 -10.93
CA LEU A 18 -23.00 -9.13 -9.54
C LEU A 18 -22.36 -7.74 -9.45
N PRO A 19 -23.06 -6.72 -8.94
CA PRO A 19 -22.48 -5.40 -8.82
C PRO A 19 -21.24 -5.52 -7.93
N GLN A 20 -20.05 -5.29 -8.51
CA GLN A 20 -18.86 -5.08 -7.72
C GLN A 20 -19.08 -3.78 -6.97
N ILE A 21 -19.58 -3.87 -5.74
CA ILE A 21 -19.64 -2.74 -4.81
C ILE A 21 -18.19 -2.29 -4.64
N ALA A 22 -17.82 -1.24 -5.36
CA ALA A 22 -16.55 -0.56 -5.19
C ALA A 22 -16.55 0.01 -3.77
N GLN A 23 -15.94 -0.73 -2.84
CA GLN A 23 -15.83 -0.28 -1.47
C GLN A 23 -14.92 0.95 -1.47
N ALA A 24 -15.51 2.13 -1.41
CA ALA A 24 -14.79 3.40 -1.38
C ALA A 24 -13.81 3.44 -0.19
N SER A 25 -12.59 3.91 -0.44
CA SER A 25 -11.60 4.20 0.59
C SER A 25 -12.20 5.04 1.70
N LYS A 26 -11.92 4.66 2.96
CA LYS A 26 -12.33 5.44 4.13
C LYS A 26 -11.11 6.08 4.77
N THR A 27 -11.07 7.41 4.81
CA THR A 27 -10.03 8.13 5.56
C THR A 27 -10.16 7.83 7.06
N VAL A 28 -9.06 7.42 7.68
CA VAL A 28 -9.03 7.09 9.10
C VAL A 28 -8.57 8.28 9.93
N THR A 29 -9.14 8.44 11.11
CA THR A 29 -8.79 9.52 12.07
C THR A 29 -7.67 9.12 13.03
N THR A 30 -7.31 7.85 13.07
CA THR A 30 -6.14 7.34 13.79
C THR A 30 -5.45 6.27 12.96
N VAL A 31 -4.12 6.16 13.11
CA VAL A 31 -3.38 5.05 12.51
C VAL A 31 -3.89 3.74 13.15
N PRO A 32 -4.28 2.72 12.36
CA PRO A 32 -4.73 1.44 12.86
C PRO A 32 -3.67 0.78 13.75
N THR A 33 -4.09 0.13 14.83
CA THR A 33 -3.19 -0.60 15.76
C THR A 33 -2.26 -1.57 15.03
N ALA A 34 -2.76 -2.25 14.00
CA ALA A 34 -2.00 -3.18 13.17
C ALA A 34 -0.79 -2.55 12.44
N LEU A 35 -0.81 -1.24 12.20
CA LEU A 35 0.27 -0.50 11.54
C LEU A 35 1.19 0.24 12.53
N ARG A 36 0.75 0.43 13.78
CA ARG A 36 1.49 1.21 14.78
C ARG A 36 2.82 0.56 15.13
N GLY A 37 3.75 1.38 15.61
CA GLY A 37 5.08 0.98 16.04
C GLY A 37 6.19 1.46 15.11
N THR A 38 7.39 0.96 15.37
CA THR A 38 8.59 1.31 14.60
C THR A 38 8.88 0.23 13.55
N TRP A 39 9.05 0.62 12.30
CA TRP A 39 9.34 -0.27 11.18
C TRP A 39 10.65 0.14 10.50
N TYR A 40 11.44 -0.85 10.13
CA TYR A 40 12.69 -0.69 9.41
C TYR A 40 12.57 -1.38 8.06
N GLN A 41 12.78 -0.63 6.99
CA GLN A 41 12.88 -1.12 5.63
C GLN A 41 14.28 -0.87 5.11
N ARG A 42 14.82 -1.83 4.37
CA ARG A 42 16.03 -1.61 3.58
C ARG A 42 15.72 -1.72 2.10
N GLU A 43 16.35 -0.84 1.34
CA GLU A 43 16.41 -0.86 -0.11
C GLU A 43 17.86 -0.65 -0.53
N SER A 44 18.16 -0.71 -1.83
CA SER A 44 19.53 -0.64 -2.34
C SER A 44 20.26 0.63 -1.84
N GLY A 45 21.13 0.48 -0.84
CA GLY A 45 21.82 1.58 -0.17
C GLY A 45 20.97 2.43 0.79
N TRP A 46 19.65 2.27 0.80
CA TRP A 46 18.73 3.04 1.64
C TRP A 46 18.26 2.26 2.87
N THR A 47 18.09 2.96 3.98
CA THR A 47 17.39 2.47 5.16
C THR A 47 16.33 3.49 5.55
N TYR A 48 15.09 3.01 5.71
CA TYR A 48 13.97 3.83 6.16
C TYR A 48 13.50 3.34 7.52
N LYS A 49 13.37 4.28 8.47
CA LYS A 49 12.73 4.06 9.77
C LYS A 49 11.40 4.79 9.80
N TYR A 50 10.31 4.04 9.80
CA TYR A 50 8.96 4.56 9.98
C TYR A 50 8.54 4.41 11.44
N VAL A 51 7.97 5.45 12.03
CA VAL A 51 7.34 5.40 13.35
C VAL A 51 5.89 5.82 13.18
N PHE A 52 4.99 4.85 13.29
CA PHE A 52 3.55 5.05 13.18
C PHE A 52 2.93 5.14 14.57
N ASN A 53 2.54 6.35 14.98
CA ASN A 53 1.82 6.61 16.21
C ASN A 53 0.31 6.76 15.94
N LYS A 54 -0.50 6.80 16.99
CA LYS A 54 -1.97 6.94 16.86
C LYS A 54 -2.40 8.11 15.97
N LYS A 55 -1.70 9.25 16.01
CA LYS A 55 -2.07 10.49 15.29
C LYS A 55 -0.93 11.09 14.45
N SER A 56 0.20 10.39 14.29
CA SER A 56 1.35 10.94 13.57
C SER A 56 2.20 9.85 12.93
N VAL A 57 2.93 10.25 11.91
CA VAL A 57 3.91 9.41 11.22
C VAL A 57 5.23 10.14 11.20
N LYS A 58 6.32 9.43 11.46
CA LYS A 58 7.68 9.93 11.29
C LYS A 58 8.43 8.98 10.37
N MET A 59 9.10 9.52 9.36
CA MET A 59 10.00 8.77 8.48
C MET A 59 11.39 9.38 8.59
N THR A 60 12.38 8.55 8.93
CA THR A 60 13.80 8.92 8.87
C THR A 60 14.44 8.10 7.77
N SER A 61 15.19 8.76 6.89
CA SER A 61 15.85 8.13 5.75
C SER A 61 17.37 8.22 5.91
N THR A 62 18.06 7.14 5.58
CA THR A 62 19.52 7.05 5.63
C THR A 62 20.00 6.44 4.32
N PHE A 63 20.99 7.05 3.66
CA PHE A 63 21.62 6.52 2.45
C PHE A 63 23.09 6.22 2.73
N LYS A 64 23.51 4.97 2.53
CA LYS A 64 24.88 4.50 2.78
C LYS A 64 25.42 4.96 4.15
N GLY A 65 24.60 4.86 5.19
CA GLY A 65 24.94 5.26 6.57
C GLY A 65 24.80 6.75 6.88
N LYS A 66 24.59 7.62 5.89
CA LYS A 66 24.42 9.07 6.09
C LYS A 66 22.94 9.44 6.22
N SER A 67 22.61 10.27 7.22
CA SER A 67 21.25 10.77 7.41
C SER A 67 20.84 11.65 6.24
N MET A 68 19.67 11.36 5.67
CA MET A 68 19.06 12.16 4.58
C MET A 68 17.91 13.03 5.11
N GLY A 69 17.72 13.06 6.43
CA GLY A 69 16.69 13.86 7.09
C GLY A 69 15.55 13.05 7.67
N THR A 70 14.62 13.78 8.29
CA THR A 70 13.45 13.21 8.96
C THR A 70 12.21 14.03 8.62
N ILE A 71 11.18 13.35 8.16
CA ILE A 71 9.85 13.92 7.93
C ILE A 71 8.96 13.54 9.12
N LYS A 72 8.28 14.52 9.71
CA LYS A 72 7.29 14.32 10.78
C LYS A 72 5.95 14.89 10.32
N THR A 73 4.92 14.06 10.29
CA THR A 73 3.59 14.46 9.85
C THR A 73 2.53 14.15 10.89
N LYS A 74 1.49 14.99 10.92
CA LYS A 74 0.26 14.77 11.69
C LYS A 74 -0.79 14.14 10.78
N LEU A 75 -1.52 13.16 11.30
CA LEU A 75 -2.62 12.54 10.59
C LEU A 75 -3.78 13.56 10.46
N THR A 76 -4.32 13.69 9.26
CA THR A 76 -5.43 14.61 8.93
C THR A 76 -6.51 13.87 8.15
N LYS A 77 -7.73 14.42 8.17
CA LYS A 77 -8.83 13.95 7.32
C LYS A 77 -8.69 14.41 5.88
N ASN A 78 -8.09 15.57 5.66
CA ASN A 78 -7.91 16.19 4.35
C ASN A 78 -6.48 16.73 4.24
N LEU A 79 -5.83 16.50 3.12
CA LEU A 79 -4.51 17.07 2.84
C LEU A 79 -4.67 18.55 2.53
N LYS A 80 -3.89 19.39 3.20
CA LYS A 80 -3.68 20.79 2.81
C LYS A 80 -2.30 20.88 2.20
N TYR A 81 -2.22 21.21 0.92
CA TYR A 81 -0.94 21.30 0.22
C TYR A 81 -0.05 22.34 0.90
N THR A 82 1.18 21.96 1.24
CA THR A 82 2.19 22.86 1.81
C THR A 82 3.56 22.50 1.27
N THR A 83 4.46 23.46 1.17
CA THR A 83 5.83 23.26 0.65
C THR A 83 6.64 22.22 1.43
N GLN A 84 6.33 21.99 2.71
CA GLN A 84 6.94 20.94 3.51
C GLN A 84 5.92 19.87 3.92
N PRO A 85 6.29 18.58 3.96
CA PRO A 85 5.40 17.52 4.40
C PRO A 85 5.10 17.65 5.90
N LYS A 86 3.95 18.26 6.24
CA LYS A 86 3.49 18.47 7.62
C LYS A 86 2.29 17.61 7.98
N THR A 87 1.53 17.18 6.97
CA THR A 87 0.32 16.37 7.17
C THR A 87 0.35 15.11 6.33
N VAL A 88 -0.32 14.09 6.84
CA VAL A 88 -0.47 12.80 6.19
C VAL A 88 -1.92 12.38 6.25
N LEU A 89 -2.43 11.83 5.16
CA LEU A 89 -3.75 11.25 5.07
C LEU A 89 -3.58 9.74 4.92
N LEU A 90 -4.35 8.99 5.70
CA LEU A 90 -4.34 7.53 5.67
C LEU A 90 -5.75 7.06 5.33
N GLN A 91 -5.86 6.22 4.30
CA GLN A 91 -7.12 5.66 3.86
C GLN A 91 -7.08 4.15 4.05
N LYS A 92 -8.11 3.61 4.71
CA LYS A 92 -8.37 2.17 4.68
C LYS A 92 -8.98 1.84 3.32
N GLN A 93 -8.37 0.89 2.64
CA GLN A 93 -8.79 0.43 1.33
C GLN A 93 -9.29 -1.02 1.41
N GLY A 94 -9.33 -1.72 0.28
CA GLY A 94 -9.77 -3.12 0.20
C GLY A 94 -8.74 -4.12 0.72
N HIS A 95 -9.21 -5.29 1.18
CA HIS A 95 -8.35 -6.45 1.51
C HIS A 95 -7.19 -6.17 2.49
N GLY A 96 -7.40 -5.23 3.42
CA GLY A 96 -6.42 -4.88 4.46
C GLY A 96 -5.29 -3.96 3.97
N TRP A 97 -5.40 -3.41 2.77
CA TRP A 97 -4.52 -2.34 2.28
C TRP A 97 -4.88 -1.00 2.90
N TYR A 98 -3.86 -0.16 3.03
CA TYR A 98 -3.97 1.22 3.44
C TYR A 98 -3.11 2.10 2.53
N GLY A 99 -3.71 3.14 1.97
CA GLY A 99 -2.99 4.15 1.20
C GLY A 99 -2.60 5.32 2.10
N MET A 100 -1.33 5.72 2.05
CA MET A 100 -0.81 6.88 2.76
C MET A 100 -0.31 7.94 1.80
N SER A 101 -0.87 9.14 1.92
CA SER A 101 -0.57 10.28 1.06
C SER A 101 -0.01 11.42 1.90
N LEU A 102 1.10 12.00 1.46
CA LEU A 102 1.70 13.18 2.09
C LEU A 102 1.24 14.43 1.35
N ASN A 103 1.09 15.55 2.07
CA ASN A 103 0.57 16.79 1.48
C ASN A 103 1.52 17.52 0.50
N ASN A 104 2.69 16.98 0.20
CA ASN A 104 3.61 17.49 -0.83
C ASN A 104 4.19 16.34 -1.68
N ALA A 105 3.51 15.19 -1.74
CA ALA A 105 3.96 14.06 -2.53
C ALA A 105 2.93 13.74 -3.61
N ASN A 106 3.40 13.59 -4.84
CA ASN A 106 2.55 13.22 -5.97
C ASN A 106 2.45 11.68 -6.09
N GLY A 107 2.07 11.03 -4.99
CA GLY A 107 2.01 9.57 -4.89
C GLY A 107 1.40 9.07 -3.59
N ILE A 108 1.04 7.80 -3.60
CA ILE A 108 0.46 7.06 -2.47
C ILE A 108 1.41 5.95 -2.08
N THR A 109 1.76 5.87 -0.81
CA THR A 109 2.44 4.69 -0.26
C THR A 109 1.39 3.69 0.18
N GLU A 110 1.32 2.57 -0.52
CA GLU A 110 0.48 1.43 -0.19
C GLU A 110 1.12 0.58 0.90
N MET A 111 0.30 0.22 1.89
CA MET A 111 0.73 -0.47 3.10
C MET A 111 -0.20 -1.59 3.48
N LYS A 112 0.37 -2.73 3.87
CA LYS A 112 -0.40 -3.85 4.41
C LYS A 112 0.35 -4.62 5.47
N ARG A 113 -0.33 -4.87 6.59
CA ARG A 113 0.18 -5.72 7.66
C ARG A 113 0.28 -7.16 7.18
N ALA A 114 1.39 -7.82 7.46
CA ALA A 114 1.61 -9.21 7.08
C ALA A 114 2.54 -9.94 8.05
N THR A 115 2.81 -11.21 7.73
CA THR A 115 3.86 -12.02 8.34
C THR A 115 4.86 -12.41 7.26
N TYR A 116 6.14 -12.41 7.59
CA TYR A 116 7.22 -12.84 6.70
C TYR A 116 8.11 -13.86 7.40
N LYS A 117 8.53 -14.90 6.68
CA LYS A 117 9.34 -16.00 7.23
C LYS A 117 10.80 -15.79 6.83
N ILE A 118 11.70 -15.71 7.80
CA ILE A 118 13.15 -15.64 7.59
C ILE A 118 13.76 -16.86 8.28
N LYS A 119 14.41 -17.75 7.50
CA LYS A 119 15.08 -18.95 8.01
C LYS A 119 14.22 -19.75 9.01
N GLY A 120 13.00 -20.11 8.64
CA GLY A 120 12.12 -20.87 9.55
C GLY A 120 11.27 -20.01 10.50
N LYS A 121 11.76 -18.84 10.93
CA LYS A 121 11.10 -18.01 11.94
C LYS A 121 10.13 -16.99 11.31
N LYS A 122 8.92 -16.89 11.87
CA LYS A 122 7.90 -15.92 11.47
C LYS A 122 8.15 -14.58 12.14
N TYR A 123 8.08 -13.51 11.38
CA TYR A 123 8.19 -12.13 11.85
C TYR A 123 6.97 -11.34 11.40
N GLN A 124 6.46 -10.54 12.32
CA GLN A 124 5.54 -9.47 12.03
C GLN A 124 6.19 -8.48 11.05
N SER A 125 5.56 -8.25 9.90
CA SER A 125 6.07 -7.36 8.85
C SER A 125 5.04 -6.35 8.37
N LEU A 126 5.51 -5.30 7.72
CA LEU A 126 4.70 -4.33 7.00
C LEU A 126 5.15 -4.33 5.54
N TYR A 127 4.24 -4.64 4.63
CA TYR A 127 4.50 -4.53 3.20
C TYR A 127 4.30 -3.08 2.77
N LEU A 128 5.26 -2.54 2.03
CA LEU A 128 5.32 -1.13 1.64
C LEU A 128 5.64 -1.01 0.15
N GLN A 129 4.91 -0.15 -0.54
CA GLN A 129 5.17 0.19 -1.93
C GLN A 129 4.72 1.63 -2.21
N SER A 130 5.64 2.47 -2.69
CA SER A 130 5.26 3.79 -3.20
C SER A 130 4.76 3.67 -4.64
N MET A 131 3.63 4.29 -4.93
CA MET A 131 2.99 4.31 -6.24
C MET A 131 2.76 5.76 -6.67
N SER A 132 3.16 6.11 -7.88
CA SER A 132 2.78 7.37 -8.53
C SER A 132 1.41 7.21 -9.21
N GLY A 133 0.62 8.27 -9.22
CA GLY A 133 -0.84 8.23 -9.47
C GLY A 133 -1.31 7.99 -10.91
N ALA A 134 -0.57 7.29 -11.79
CA ALA A 134 -0.92 7.29 -13.22
C ALA A 134 -0.58 6.00 -14.01
N SER A 135 -0.66 4.80 -13.42
CA SER A 135 -0.50 3.58 -14.23
C SER A 135 -1.36 2.41 -13.76
N MET A 136 -1.66 1.51 -14.72
CA MET A 136 -2.34 0.25 -14.46
C MET A 136 -1.60 -0.51 -13.36
N THR A 137 -2.29 -0.81 -12.27
CA THR A 137 -1.71 -1.62 -11.19
C THR A 137 -1.72 -3.09 -11.61
N PRO A 138 -0.56 -3.75 -11.78
CA PRO A 138 -0.51 -5.16 -12.18
C PRO A 138 -1.18 -6.03 -11.13
N LYS A 139 -1.72 -7.21 -11.49
CA LYS A 139 -2.42 -8.12 -10.55
C LYS A 139 -1.56 -8.54 -9.34
N LYS A 140 -0.24 -8.59 -9.53
CA LYS A 140 0.77 -8.84 -8.50
C LYS A 140 1.91 -7.84 -8.63
N MET A 141 2.49 -7.45 -7.51
CA MET A 141 3.61 -6.52 -7.46
C MET A 141 4.64 -6.96 -6.43
N LYS A 142 5.92 -6.75 -6.72
CA LYS A 142 7.01 -6.93 -5.76
C LYS A 142 7.06 -5.70 -4.85
N VAL A 143 6.81 -5.91 -3.55
CA VAL A 143 6.78 -4.85 -2.54
C VAL A 143 7.94 -5.00 -1.56
N GLY A 144 8.36 -3.89 -0.96
CA GLY A 144 9.31 -3.87 0.14
C GLY A 144 8.69 -4.46 1.41
N VAL A 145 9.53 -5.04 2.26
CA VAL A 145 9.12 -5.62 3.54
C VAL A 145 9.86 -4.92 4.67
N ALA A 146 9.11 -4.25 5.53
CA ALA A 146 9.63 -3.66 6.75
C ALA A 146 9.34 -4.54 7.97
N PHE A 147 10.21 -4.44 8.97
CA PHE A 147 10.12 -5.22 10.21
C PHE A 147 10.30 -4.33 11.43
N HIS A 148 9.85 -4.78 12.60
CA HIS A 148 10.18 -4.11 13.86
C HIS A 148 11.69 -4.18 14.21
N LYS A 149 12.41 -5.16 13.66
CA LYS A 149 13.86 -5.31 13.80
C LYS A 149 14.58 -4.74 12.57
N ASN A 150 15.65 -3.98 12.76
CA ASN A 150 16.51 -3.52 11.68
C ASN A 150 17.42 -4.67 11.21
N PHE A 151 17.06 -5.31 10.10
CA PHE A 151 17.90 -6.32 9.45
C PHE A 151 18.87 -5.68 8.46
N ASN A 152 20.01 -6.33 8.24
CA ASN A 152 21.02 -5.86 7.29
C ASN A 152 20.73 -6.20 5.82
N HIS A 153 19.59 -6.83 5.53
CA HIS A 153 19.25 -7.35 4.20
C HIS A 153 17.99 -6.70 3.63
N VAL A 154 17.93 -6.58 2.29
CA VAL A 154 16.76 -6.08 1.56
C VAL A 154 15.76 -7.22 1.40
N TYR A 155 14.60 -7.10 2.03
CA TYR A 155 13.53 -8.09 1.91
C TYR A 155 12.40 -7.57 1.04
N THR A 156 11.93 -8.43 0.14
CA THR A 156 10.82 -8.14 -0.77
C THR A 156 9.86 -9.33 -0.85
N ARG A 157 8.63 -9.08 -1.31
CA ARG A 157 7.63 -10.13 -1.52
C ARG A 157 6.77 -9.79 -2.73
N SER A 158 6.45 -10.77 -3.57
CA SER A 158 5.38 -10.61 -4.57
C SER A 158 4.02 -10.81 -3.91
N VAL A 159 3.13 -9.82 -4.02
CA VAL A 159 1.81 -9.81 -3.38
C VAL A 159 0.73 -9.40 -4.38
N SER A 160 -0.51 -9.82 -4.14
CA SER A 160 -1.64 -9.33 -4.93
C SER A 160 -1.92 -7.87 -4.62
N THR A 161 -2.19 -7.10 -5.67
CA THR A 161 -2.57 -5.69 -5.60
C THR A 161 -4.08 -5.48 -5.42
N LYS A 162 -4.85 -6.57 -5.31
CA LYS A 162 -6.30 -6.50 -5.10
C LYS A 162 -6.62 -5.65 -3.86
N GLY A 163 -7.32 -4.55 -4.08
CA GLY A 163 -7.75 -3.63 -3.02
C GLY A 163 -6.84 -2.43 -2.79
N MET A 164 -5.69 -2.35 -3.46
CA MET A 164 -4.87 -1.12 -3.51
C MET A 164 -5.62 -0.02 -4.28
N LEU A 165 -5.36 1.24 -3.93
CA LEU A 165 -5.89 2.43 -4.60
C LEU A 165 -7.44 2.47 -4.71
N LYS A 166 -8.15 1.86 -3.76
CA LYS A 166 -9.63 1.86 -3.68
C LYS A 166 -10.13 2.70 -2.54
#